data_AF-A0A183H8B0-F1
#
_entry.id   AF-A0A183H8B0-F1
#
_cell.length_a   1.000
_cell.length_b   1.000
_cell.length_c   1.000
_cell.angle_alpha   90.00
_cell.angle_beta   90.00
_cell.angle_gamma   90.00
#
_symmetry.space_group_name_H-M   'P 1'
#
loop_
_entity.id
_entity.type
_entity.pdbx_description
1 polymer ?
#
loop_
_entity_poly.entity_id
_entity_poly.type
_entity_poly.pdbx_seq_one_letter_code
_entity_poly.pdbx_strand_id
1 'polypeptide(L)'
;MNGPLHVCFRLLFYAEKANSSTEIWHEMIGRNFDAKKLCVFAWYLIERGQQPDVGFDDRKVGLVGSRLYISLCCLSGAQAFNIFNDYLFQSALEELRLIRRLLSNNQLSTTHNRIEISTKSKNKKPFRNNSRTKQTDFEQLTLEDATELRYMLCDVLDSLFVFLNRGLISSTQQSLVSLAIFLQQLMQLDFSEKSSVLSCKQISDFQRLKAFSDRSFALMHRFLDNRHAAPGVVYGRIVMPRLLFWTLENTVFPTNAHPPKLMTTYKEAMHNFIRIRMQKGSDEEIFTILLLLQNVCFRCPDRSDYRAKVAGSVVEILAYLSPRYIRDFAAFLLLTSANSKVAVRGFSVEIAVPFIKQYGKLPAFDLAKFSK
;
A
#
# COMPACT_ATOMS: atom_id res chain seq x y z
N MET A 1 -7.29 3.06 31.24
CA MET A 1 -6.63 3.39 29.95
C MET A 1 -7.42 4.36 29.04
N ASN A 2 -8.50 5.00 29.49
CA ASN A 2 -9.36 5.84 28.61
C ASN A 2 -8.79 7.22 28.24
N GLY A 3 -7.78 7.72 28.97
CA GLY A 3 -7.22 9.06 28.76
C GLY A 3 -6.61 9.27 27.37
N PRO A 4 -5.61 8.48 26.94
CA PRO A 4 -4.97 8.66 25.64
C PRO A 4 -5.91 8.50 24.45
N LEU A 5 -6.85 7.55 24.51
CA LEU A 5 -7.86 7.34 23.47
C LEU A 5 -8.80 8.54 23.34
N HIS A 6 -9.24 9.11 24.47
CA HIS A 6 -10.05 10.33 24.47
C HIS A 6 -9.28 11.52 23.88
N VAL A 7 -8.00 11.67 24.22
CA VAL A 7 -7.14 12.71 23.64
C VAL A 7 -7.04 12.56 22.12
N CYS A 8 -6.81 11.34 21.61
CA CYS A 8 -6.73 11.11 20.15
C CYS A 8 -8.02 11.53 19.44
N PHE A 9 -9.19 11.16 19.99
CA PHE A 9 -10.47 11.55 19.43
C PHE A 9 -10.65 13.07 19.41
N ARG A 10 -10.30 13.76 20.49
CA ARG A 10 -10.40 15.22 20.60
C ARG A 10 -9.42 15.94 19.65
N LEU A 11 -8.22 15.42 19.49
CA LEU A 11 -7.23 15.93 18.54
C LEU A 11 -7.72 15.80 17.10
N LEU A 12 -8.28 14.64 16.74
CA LEU A 12 -8.79 14.40 15.39
C LEU A 12 -9.99 15.30 15.06
N PHE A 13 -10.95 15.40 16.00
CA PHE A 13 -12.09 16.30 15.88
C PHE A 13 -11.68 17.76 15.73
N TYR A 14 -10.66 18.19 16.49
CA TYR A 14 -10.11 19.54 16.35
C TYR A 14 -9.45 19.73 14.98
N ALA A 15 -8.63 18.78 14.54
CA ALA A 15 -7.96 18.81 13.24
C ALA A 15 -8.95 18.95 12.07
N GLU A 16 -10.12 18.33 12.16
CA GLU A 16 -11.15 18.41 11.11
C GLU A 16 -11.90 19.73 11.07
N LYS A 17 -12.14 20.36 12.23
CA LYS A 17 -12.94 21.59 12.33
C LYS A 17 -12.15 22.89 12.25
N ALA A 18 -10.88 22.88 12.65
CA ALA A 18 -10.08 24.10 12.73
C ALA A 18 -9.43 24.43 11.37
N ASN A 19 -9.90 25.53 10.74
CA ASN A 19 -9.33 26.04 9.49
C ASN A 19 -8.09 26.94 9.67
N SER A 20 -7.84 27.47 10.88
CA SER A 20 -6.66 28.28 11.23
C SER A 20 -6.17 27.92 12.63
N SER A 21 -4.96 27.35 12.75
CA SER A 21 -4.58 26.51 13.90
C SER A 21 -3.29 26.91 14.62
N THR A 22 -2.79 28.13 14.41
CA THR A 22 -1.72 28.63 15.28
C THR A 22 -2.19 28.72 16.74
N GLU A 23 -3.49 28.93 16.94
CA GLU A 23 -4.11 29.08 18.27
C GLU A 23 -3.92 27.87 19.19
N ILE A 24 -4.05 26.62 18.72
CA ILE A 24 -3.91 25.45 19.63
C ILE A 24 -2.49 25.33 20.19
N TRP A 25 -1.48 25.61 19.36
CA TRP A 25 -0.09 25.54 19.80
C TRP A 25 0.24 26.68 20.77
N HIS A 26 -0.28 27.89 20.51
CA HIS A 26 -0.16 29.01 21.43
C HIS A 26 -0.87 28.74 22.77
N GLU A 27 -2.06 28.13 22.73
CA GLU A 27 -2.79 27.75 23.96
C GLU A 27 -2.03 26.67 24.76
N MET A 28 -1.50 25.66 24.09
CA MET A 28 -0.66 24.64 24.73
C MET A 28 0.55 25.28 25.42
N ILE A 29 1.27 26.17 24.72
CA ILE A 29 2.40 26.91 25.28
C ILE A 29 1.95 27.77 26.47
N GLY A 30 0.85 28.51 26.33
CA GLY A 30 0.29 29.36 27.39
C GLY A 30 -0.13 28.59 28.65
N ARG A 31 -0.49 27.32 28.51
CA ARG A 31 -0.77 26.40 29.62
C ARG A 31 0.46 25.61 30.10
N ASN A 32 1.67 26.01 29.71
CA ASN A 32 2.94 25.32 30.01
C ASN A 32 2.99 23.86 29.52
N PHE A 33 2.29 23.57 28.43
CA PHE A 33 2.23 22.24 27.85
C PHE A 33 3.16 22.12 26.64
N ASP A 34 4.16 21.25 26.74
CA ASP A 34 5.14 21.03 25.67
C ASP A 34 4.71 19.88 24.76
N ALA A 35 4.33 20.22 23.52
CA ALA A 35 3.94 19.26 22.50
C ALA A 35 5.03 18.25 22.17
N LYS A 36 6.32 18.61 22.28
CA LYS A 36 7.42 17.68 22.01
C LYS A 36 7.50 16.60 23.08
N LYS A 37 7.15 16.91 24.33
CA LYS A 37 7.05 15.90 25.40
C LYS A 37 5.96 14.88 25.10
N LEU A 38 4.86 15.28 24.44
CA LEU A 38 3.87 14.31 23.95
C LEU A 38 4.42 13.41 22.84
N CYS A 39 5.24 13.94 21.93
CA CYS A 39 5.90 13.10 20.92
C CYS A 39 6.82 12.06 21.58
N VAL A 40 7.62 12.48 22.58
CA VAL A 40 8.48 11.57 23.36
C VAL A 40 7.65 10.53 24.12
N PHE A 41 6.55 10.95 24.72
CA PHE A 41 5.63 10.03 25.38
C PHE A 41 5.03 9.02 24.40
N ALA A 42 4.57 9.48 23.23
CA ALA A 42 4.05 8.60 22.19
C ALA A 42 5.12 7.61 21.69
N TRP A 43 6.36 8.07 21.50
CA TRP A 43 7.50 7.23 21.18
C TRP A 43 7.74 6.15 22.24
N TYR A 44 7.75 6.50 23.53
CA TYR A 44 7.91 5.53 24.61
C TYR A 44 6.82 4.44 24.59
N LEU A 45 5.56 4.83 24.34
CA LEU A 45 4.46 3.86 24.22
C LEU A 45 4.65 2.93 23.01
N ILE A 46 5.09 3.47 21.87
CA ILE A 46 5.38 2.68 20.66
C ILE A 46 6.50 1.68 20.93
N GLU A 47 7.63 2.12 21.47
CA GLU A 47 8.78 1.26 21.79
C GLU A 47 8.42 0.15 22.77
N ARG A 48 7.56 0.44 23.76
CA ARG A 48 7.03 -0.55 24.70
C ARG A 48 6.24 -1.65 23.98
N GLY A 49 5.42 -1.27 23.00
CA GLY A 49 4.68 -2.24 22.18
C GLY A 49 5.57 -3.01 21.20
N GLN A 50 6.72 -2.46 20.80
CA GLN A 50 7.62 -3.07 19.82
C GLN A 50 8.62 -4.07 20.41
N GLN A 51 8.82 -4.08 21.72
CA GLN A 51 9.76 -5.01 22.37
C GLN A 51 9.48 -6.48 22.00
N PRO A 52 10.53 -7.31 21.92
CA PRO A 52 10.37 -8.74 21.70
C PRO A 52 9.61 -9.36 22.87
N ASP A 53 8.76 -10.34 22.58
CA ASP A 53 8.08 -11.18 23.59
C ASP A 53 7.15 -10.44 24.58
N VAL A 54 6.74 -9.20 24.26
CA VAL A 54 5.73 -8.50 25.08
C VAL A 54 4.32 -9.05 24.86
N GLY A 55 3.57 -9.09 25.97
CA GLY A 55 2.19 -9.55 26.00
C GLY A 55 1.22 -8.62 25.28
N PHE A 56 -0.03 -9.08 25.19
CA PHE A 56 -1.10 -8.42 24.44
C PHE A 56 -1.36 -6.95 24.85
N ASP A 57 -1.35 -6.66 26.15
CA ASP A 57 -1.62 -5.31 26.66
C ASP A 57 -0.54 -4.29 26.25
N ASP A 58 0.72 -4.71 26.17
CA ASP A 58 1.80 -3.83 25.72
C ASP A 58 1.70 -3.55 24.21
N ARG A 59 1.25 -4.52 23.41
CA ARG A 59 0.91 -4.31 21.98
C ARG A 59 -0.20 -3.28 21.83
N LYS A 60 -1.24 -3.33 22.67
CA LYS A 60 -2.30 -2.31 22.70
C LYS A 60 -1.74 -0.93 23.04
N VAL A 61 -0.83 -0.86 24.00
CA VAL A 61 -0.15 0.39 24.35
C VAL A 61 0.65 0.96 23.17
N GLY A 62 1.38 0.13 22.43
CA GLY A 62 2.09 0.53 21.21
C GLY A 62 1.15 1.13 20.14
N LEU A 63 0.00 0.50 19.95
CA LEU A 63 -1.02 0.97 19.01
C LEU A 63 -1.65 2.30 19.44
N VAL A 64 -1.89 2.50 20.75
CA VAL A 64 -2.33 3.78 21.31
C VAL A 64 -1.27 4.87 21.11
N GLY A 65 0.01 4.55 21.33
CA GLY A 65 1.13 5.46 21.07
C GLY A 65 1.18 5.89 19.60
N SER A 66 1.03 4.93 18.69
CA SER A 66 1.00 5.17 17.24
C SER A 66 -0.15 6.10 16.85
N ARG A 67 -1.36 5.86 17.38
CA ARG A 67 -2.52 6.73 17.17
C ARG A 67 -2.26 8.14 17.68
N LEU A 68 -1.78 8.27 18.90
CA LEU A 68 -1.51 9.56 19.54
C LEU A 68 -0.54 10.39 18.70
N TYR A 69 0.58 9.79 18.28
CA TYR A 69 1.57 10.47 17.46
C TYR A 69 1.00 10.91 16.10
N ILE A 70 0.29 10.03 15.40
CA ILE A 70 -0.31 10.36 14.10
C ILE A 70 -1.38 11.46 14.27
N SER A 71 -2.22 11.39 15.30
CA SER A 71 -3.21 12.43 15.61
C SER A 71 -2.57 13.79 15.91
N LEU A 72 -1.44 13.84 16.61
CA LEU A 72 -0.69 15.08 16.83
C LEU A 72 -0.18 15.67 15.52
N CYS A 73 0.29 14.82 14.61
CA CYS A 73 0.69 15.24 13.27
C CYS A 73 -0.50 15.73 12.42
N CYS A 74 -1.75 15.36 12.77
CA CYS A 74 -2.93 15.90 12.09
C CYS A 74 -3.22 17.36 12.43
N LEU A 75 -2.64 17.92 13.49
CA LEU A 75 -2.85 19.31 13.85
C LEU A 75 -2.19 20.24 12.82
N SER A 76 -2.95 21.21 12.34
CA SER A 76 -2.43 22.19 11.39
C SER A 76 -1.29 23.00 12.04
N GLY A 77 -0.22 23.26 11.29
CA GLY A 77 1.00 23.87 11.83
C GLY A 77 1.99 22.90 12.49
N ALA A 78 1.70 21.60 12.58
CA ALA A 78 2.60 20.58 13.14
C ALA A 78 4.04 20.62 12.58
N GLN A 79 4.21 20.99 11.30
CA GLN A 79 5.53 21.17 10.69
C GLN A 79 6.31 22.33 11.32
N ALA A 80 5.66 23.49 11.52
CA ALA A 80 6.29 24.68 12.09
C ALA A 80 6.74 24.45 13.54
N PHE A 81 6.02 23.61 14.27
CA PHE A 81 6.35 23.22 15.65
C PHE A 81 7.28 21.99 15.74
N ASN A 82 7.80 21.49 14.61
CA ASN A 82 8.69 20.32 14.53
C ASN A 82 8.12 19.06 15.21
N ILE A 83 6.82 18.83 15.06
CA ILE A 83 6.11 17.67 15.61
C ILE A 83 6.32 16.44 14.74
N PHE A 84 6.32 16.62 13.42
CA PHE A 84 6.57 15.53 12.49
C PHE A 84 8.05 15.14 12.51
N ASN A 85 8.31 13.91 12.94
CA ASN A 85 9.60 13.25 12.92
C ASN A 85 9.52 11.98 12.06
N ASP A 86 10.42 11.88 11.08
CA ASP A 86 10.41 10.79 10.10
C ASP A 86 10.64 9.41 10.74
N TYR A 87 11.61 9.30 11.66
CA TYR A 87 11.89 8.06 12.39
C TYR A 87 10.69 7.61 13.22
N LEU A 88 10.08 8.54 13.97
CA LEU A 88 8.92 8.23 14.81
C LEU A 88 7.70 7.82 13.98
N PHE A 89 7.52 8.42 12.80
CA PHE A 89 6.48 7.98 11.85
C PHE A 89 6.74 6.57 11.31
N GLN A 90 7.99 6.26 10.96
CA GLN A 90 8.37 4.92 10.54
C GLN A 90 8.16 3.90 11.68
N SER A 91 8.55 4.23 12.91
CA SER A 91 8.32 3.39 14.08
C SER A 91 6.82 3.16 14.32
N ALA A 92 5.98 4.20 14.25
CA ALA A 92 4.52 4.02 14.31
C ALA A 92 4.02 3.05 13.22
N LEU A 93 4.50 3.17 11.97
CA LEU A 93 4.14 2.24 10.90
C LEU A 93 4.66 0.81 11.11
N GLU A 94 5.82 0.62 11.76
CA GLU A 94 6.30 -0.73 12.13
C GLU A 94 5.38 -1.37 13.17
N GLU A 95 4.92 -0.61 14.16
CA GLU A 95 3.96 -1.12 15.15
C GLU A 95 2.66 -1.57 14.48
N LEU A 96 2.11 -0.79 13.56
CA LEU A 96 0.92 -1.20 12.79
C LEU A 96 1.15 -2.48 11.97
N ARG A 97 2.38 -2.69 11.48
CA ARG A 97 2.76 -3.92 10.76
C ARG A 97 2.86 -5.11 11.70
N LEU A 98 3.34 -4.93 12.93
CA LEU A 98 3.32 -5.98 13.96
C LEU A 98 1.89 -6.39 14.30
N ILE A 99 1.00 -5.42 14.57
CA ILE A 99 -0.43 -5.69 14.81
C ILE A 99 -1.07 -6.42 13.62
N ARG A 100 -0.76 -6.01 12.38
CA ARG A 100 -1.23 -6.71 11.18
C ARG A 100 -0.76 -8.17 11.14
N ARG A 101 0.49 -8.46 11.52
CA ARG A 101 1.02 -9.85 11.55
C ARG A 101 0.29 -10.69 12.58
N LEU A 102 0.02 -10.14 13.76
CA LEU A 102 -0.79 -10.79 14.80
C LEU A 102 -2.18 -11.18 14.28
N LEU A 103 -2.88 -10.22 13.64
CA LEU A 103 -4.20 -10.46 13.05
C LEU A 103 -4.16 -11.51 11.93
N SER A 104 -3.11 -11.51 11.11
CA SER A 104 -2.93 -12.48 10.01
C SER A 104 -2.69 -13.90 10.53
N ASN A 105 -1.86 -14.07 11.57
CA ASN A 105 -1.54 -15.38 12.13
C ASN A 105 -2.77 -16.02 12.80
N ASN A 106 -3.65 -15.22 13.41
CA ASN A 106 -4.89 -15.73 14.00
C ASN A 106 -5.90 -16.26 12.96
N GLN A 107 -5.90 -15.71 11.74
CA GLN A 107 -6.73 -16.23 10.65
C GLN A 107 -6.24 -17.61 10.16
N LEU A 108 -4.92 -17.85 10.21
CA LEU A 108 -4.30 -19.12 9.83
C LEU A 108 -4.52 -20.23 10.88
N SER A 109 -4.48 -19.89 12.18
CA SER A 109 -4.76 -20.86 13.26
C SER A 109 -6.22 -21.30 13.27
N THR A 110 -7.16 -20.38 13.03
CA THR A 110 -8.60 -20.69 12.97
C THR A 110 -9.00 -21.50 11.74
N THR A 111 -8.24 -21.42 10.64
CA THR A 111 -8.44 -22.28 9.45
C THR A 111 -7.83 -23.67 9.62
N HIS A 112 -6.68 -23.80 10.28
CA HIS A 112 -6.09 -25.10 10.60
C HIS A 112 -6.95 -25.93 11.57
N ASN A 113 -7.55 -25.30 12.58
CA ASN A 113 -8.44 -25.97 13.53
C ASN A 113 -9.75 -26.49 12.91
N ARG A 114 -10.09 -26.11 11.67
CA ARG A 114 -11.29 -26.62 10.95
C ARG A 114 -11.00 -27.82 10.04
N ILE A 115 -9.75 -28.23 9.86
CA ILE A 115 -9.37 -29.32 8.93
C ILE A 115 -9.04 -30.64 9.65
N GLU A 116 -8.91 -30.66 10.97
CA GLU A 116 -8.70 -31.90 11.73
C GLU A 116 -10.00 -32.63 12.07
N ILE A 117 -10.78 -33.01 11.05
CA ILE A 117 -11.67 -34.16 11.16
C ILE A 117 -11.58 -34.97 9.86
N SER A 118 -11.11 -36.21 10.00
CA SER A 118 -11.15 -37.31 9.02
C SER A 118 -10.17 -37.25 7.84
N THR A 119 -9.04 -37.96 7.96
CA THR A 119 -8.83 -39.22 7.20
C THR A 119 -7.54 -39.92 7.66
N LYS A 120 -7.68 -41.19 8.08
CA LYS A 120 -6.58 -42.13 8.31
C LYS A 120 -5.92 -42.45 6.97
N SER A 121 -4.61 -42.20 6.82
CA SER A 121 -3.78 -42.93 5.86
C SER A 121 -2.31 -42.91 6.27
N LYS A 122 -1.68 -44.08 6.11
CA LYS A 122 -0.37 -44.49 6.62
C LYS A 122 0.77 -43.99 5.74
N ASN A 123 1.92 -43.80 6.38
CA ASN A 123 3.29 -43.86 5.85
C ASN A 123 3.70 -42.85 4.75
N LYS A 124 4.45 -41.82 5.15
CA LYS A 124 5.75 -41.44 4.54
C LYS A 124 6.52 -40.47 5.44
N LYS A 125 7.81 -40.76 5.64
CA LYS A 125 8.76 -40.08 6.53
C LYS A 125 8.87 -38.58 6.24
N PRO A 126 9.02 -37.69 7.24
CA PRO A 126 9.20 -36.26 7.00
C PRO A 126 10.64 -35.98 6.58
N PHE A 127 10.79 -35.35 5.41
CA PHE A 127 12.02 -34.66 5.02
C PHE A 127 12.20 -33.45 5.94
N ARG A 128 13.25 -33.49 6.77
CA ARG A 128 13.66 -32.41 7.67
C ARG A 128 14.41 -31.35 6.87
N ASN A 129 13.73 -30.28 6.47
CA ASN A 129 14.39 -29.07 5.99
C ASN A 129 14.51 -28.04 7.13
N ASN A 130 15.74 -27.84 7.59
CA ASN A 130 16.12 -26.80 8.53
C ASN A 130 16.09 -25.44 7.82
N SER A 131 15.03 -24.66 8.00
CA SER A 131 15.12 -23.20 7.96
C SER A 131 14.67 -22.68 9.33
N ARG A 132 15.65 -22.28 10.15
CA ARG A 132 15.44 -21.58 11.42
C ARG A 132 14.86 -20.19 11.13
N THR A 133 13.56 -20.12 10.87
CA THR A 133 12.80 -18.90 11.12
C THR A 133 12.52 -18.89 12.61
N LYS A 134 13.09 -17.93 13.35
CA LYS A 134 12.69 -17.69 14.75
C LYS A 134 11.20 -17.30 14.73
N GLN A 135 10.32 -18.28 14.83
CA GLN A 135 8.92 -18.05 15.19
C GLN A 135 8.97 -17.58 16.64
N THR A 136 8.83 -16.27 16.85
CA THR A 136 8.35 -15.78 18.14
C THR A 136 6.98 -16.42 18.33
N ASP A 137 6.86 -17.30 19.31
CA ASP A 137 5.61 -17.93 19.71
C ASP A 137 4.66 -16.82 20.16
N PHE A 138 3.85 -16.34 19.22
CA PHE A 138 2.77 -15.41 19.55
C PHE A 138 1.71 -16.20 20.31
N GLU A 139 1.43 -15.76 21.53
CA GLU A 139 0.31 -16.22 22.33
C GLU A 139 -0.97 -16.23 21.47
N GLN A 140 -1.72 -17.34 21.50
CA GLN A 140 -2.92 -17.48 20.67
C GLN A 140 -3.92 -16.39 21.06
N LEU A 141 -4.14 -15.46 20.14
CA LEU A 141 -5.00 -14.31 20.37
C LEU A 141 -6.45 -14.77 20.50
N THR A 142 -7.14 -14.37 21.58
CA THR A 142 -8.57 -14.70 21.72
C THR A 142 -9.39 -13.99 20.64
N LEU A 143 -10.63 -14.44 20.41
CA LEU A 143 -11.52 -13.79 19.46
C LEU A 143 -11.83 -12.34 19.88
N GLU A 144 -12.02 -12.11 21.18
CA GLU A 144 -12.29 -10.79 21.75
C GLU A 144 -11.10 -9.85 21.56
N ASP A 145 -9.89 -10.31 21.89
CA ASP A 145 -8.64 -9.58 21.65
C ASP A 145 -8.45 -9.22 20.17
N ALA A 146 -8.80 -10.14 19.27
CA ALA A 146 -8.70 -9.92 17.83
C ALA A 146 -9.67 -8.84 17.38
N THR A 147 -10.89 -8.84 17.91
CA THR A 147 -11.88 -7.80 17.61
C THR A 147 -11.45 -6.45 18.17
N GLU A 148 -10.94 -6.39 19.40
CA GLU A 148 -10.42 -5.17 20.03
C GLU A 148 -9.29 -4.56 19.18
N LEU A 149 -8.28 -5.34 18.81
CA LEU A 149 -7.18 -4.87 17.96
C LEU A 149 -7.66 -4.37 16.60
N ARG A 150 -8.67 -5.01 15.99
CA ARG A 150 -9.23 -4.55 14.71
C ARG A 150 -9.86 -3.17 14.86
N TYR A 151 -10.63 -2.92 15.92
CA TYR A 151 -11.21 -1.60 16.18
C TYR A 151 -10.13 -0.54 16.44
N MET A 152 -9.14 -0.86 17.29
CA MET A 152 -8.02 0.04 17.56
C MET A 152 -7.19 0.34 16.31
N LEU A 153 -7.00 -0.65 15.42
CA LEU A 153 -6.31 -0.43 14.15
C LEU A 153 -7.13 0.50 13.24
N CYS A 154 -8.45 0.30 13.11
CA CYS A 154 -9.33 1.21 12.39
C CYS A 154 -9.22 2.65 12.90
N ASP A 155 -9.19 2.84 14.21
CA ASP A 155 -9.00 4.13 14.86
C ASP A 155 -7.68 4.83 14.48
N VAL A 156 -6.60 4.05 14.33
CA VAL A 156 -5.32 4.60 13.85
C VAL A 156 -5.38 4.92 12.36
N LEU A 157 -6.04 4.09 11.56
CA LEU A 157 -6.22 4.33 10.13
C LEU A 157 -7.05 5.59 9.87
N ASP A 158 -8.03 5.91 10.72
CA ASP A 158 -8.78 7.16 10.66
C ASP A 158 -7.86 8.38 10.85
N SER A 159 -6.96 8.29 11.84
CA SER A 159 -5.93 9.32 12.06
C SER A 159 -4.98 9.42 10.87
N LEU A 160 -4.57 8.28 10.31
CA LEU A 160 -3.70 8.22 9.12
C LEU A 160 -4.37 8.85 7.89
N PHE A 161 -5.67 8.63 7.71
CA PHE A 161 -6.45 9.22 6.62
C PHE A 161 -6.42 10.76 6.68
N VAL A 162 -6.65 11.33 7.86
CA VAL A 162 -6.56 12.79 8.06
C VAL A 162 -5.13 13.29 7.91
N PHE A 163 -4.16 12.56 8.46
CA PHE A 163 -2.74 12.90 8.35
C PHE A 163 -2.27 13.00 6.89
N LEU A 164 -2.68 12.08 6.02
CA LEU A 164 -2.29 12.09 4.61
C LEU A 164 -2.79 13.34 3.87
N ASN A 165 -3.82 14.00 4.37
CA ASN A 165 -4.30 15.27 3.82
C ASN A 165 -3.39 16.47 4.19
N ARG A 166 -2.48 16.33 5.16
CA ARG A 166 -1.74 17.46 5.74
C ARG A 166 -0.47 17.89 5.04
N GLY A 167 -0.03 17.22 3.98
CA GLY A 167 1.17 17.72 3.30
C GLY A 167 2.48 17.54 4.10
N LEU A 168 2.50 16.82 5.24
CA LEU A 168 3.70 16.62 6.07
C LEU A 168 4.78 15.66 5.55
N ILE A 169 4.40 14.53 4.91
CA ILE A 169 5.36 13.61 4.26
C ILE A 169 5.96 14.27 3.00
N SER A 170 6.90 15.19 3.19
CA SER A 170 7.57 15.90 2.11
C SER A 170 9.04 15.47 2.08
N SER A 171 9.44 14.82 0.98
CA SER A 171 10.82 14.48 0.56
C SER A 171 11.51 13.18 1.06
N THR A 172 11.25 12.66 2.27
CA THR A 172 11.97 11.43 2.70
C THR A 172 11.46 10.18 1.99
N GLN A 173 12.27 9.62 1.07
CA GLN A 173 11.90 8.42 0.31
C GLN A 173 11.53 7.23 1.22
N GLN A 174 12.18 7.12 2.38
CA GLN A 174 11.98 5.98 3.27
C GLN A 174 10.57 5.94 3.87
N SER A 175 10.04 7.04 4.40
CA SER A 175 8.65 7.09 4.93
C SER A 175 7.60 6.82 3.86
N LEU A 176 7.81 7.28 2.63
CA LEU A 176 6.92 6.98 1.51
C LEU A 176 6.90 5.48 1.22
N VAL A 177 8.08 4.84 1.20
CA VAL A 177 8.23 3.41 0.97
C VAL A 177 7.64 2.60 2.11
N SER A 178 7.92 2.96 3.37
CA SER A 178 7.37 2.29 4.56
C SER A 178 5.85 2.35 4.58
N LEU A 179 5.26 3.50 4.24
CA LEU A 179 3.81 3.64 4.13
C LEU A 179 3.25 2.78 3.00
N ALA A 180 3.87 2.77 1.82
CA ALA A 180 3.40 1.93 0.71
C ALA A 180 3.47 0.43 1.03
N ILE A 181 4.52 0.00 1.73
CA ILE A 181 4.64 -1.39 2.23
C ILE A 181 3.54 -1.69 3.24
N PHE A 182 3.29 -0.79 4.20
CA PHE A 182 2.21 -0.96 5.16
C PHE A 182 0.84 -1.07 4.47
N LEU A 183 0.51 -0.19 3.52
CA LEU A 183 -0.75 -0.26 2.77
C LEU A 183 -0.89 -1.57 1.99
N GLN A 184 0.18 -2.01 1.31
CA GLN A 184 0.20 -3.33 0.67
C GLN A 184 -0.12 -4.45 1.66
N GLN A 185 0.50 -4.43 2.84
CA GLN A 185 0.32 -5.46 3.86
C GLN A 185 -1.05 -5.41 4.54
N LEU A 186 -1.60 -4.20 4.73
CA LEU A 186 -2.95 -3.98 5.26
C LEU A 186 -4.00 -4.57 4.32
N MET A 187 -3.87 -4.31 3.01
CA MET A 187 -4.78 -4.83 2.00
C MET A 187 -4.87 -6.37 2.05
N GLN A 188 -3.75 -7.05 2.29
CA GLN A 188 -3.67 -8.52 2.30
C GLN A 188 -4.46 -9.19 3.45
N LEU A 189 -4.91 -8.45 4.47
CA LEU A 189 -5.62 -9.03 5.62
C LEU A 189 -6.98 -9.63 5.28
N ASP A 190 -7.68 -9.07 4.29
CA ASP A 190 -9.04 -9.50 3.93
C ASP A 190 -9.37 -9.30 2.45
N PHE A 191 -8.36 -9.12 1.59
CA PHE A 191 -8.58 -8.92 0.17
C PHE A 191 -9.31 -10.12 -0.47
N SER A 192 -10.34 -9.81 -1.24
CA SER A 192 -11.15 -10.80 -1.94
C SER A 192 -11.76 -10.20 -3.21
N GLU A 193 -12.51 -11.01 -3.96
CA GLU A 193 -13.28 -10.54 -5.13
C GLU A 193 -14.35 -9.49 -4.76
N LYS A 194 -14.72 -9.38 -3.47
CA LYS A 194 -15.67 -8.38 -2.96
C LYS A 194 -15.02 -7.06 -2.56
N SER A 195 -13.68 -6.99 -2.54
CA SER A 195 -12.95 -5.79 -2.15
C SER A 195 -13.25 -4.66 -3.12
N SER A 196 -13.61 -3.50 -2.58
CA SER A 196 -14.01 -2.33 -3.33
C SER A 196 -12.85 -1.35 -3.49
N VAL A 197 -12.67 -0.84 -4.71
CA VAL A 197 -11.65 0.17 -5.03
C VAL A 197 -12.33 1.53 -4.99
N LEU A 198 -12.37 2.14 -3.80
CA LEU A 198 -13.10 3.39 -3.56
C LEU A 198 -12.15 4.51 -3.14
N SER A 199 -12.43 5.72 -3.63
CA SER A 199 -11.77 6.96 -3.19
C SER A 199 -12.68 7.70 -2.22
N CYS A 200 -12.25 7.88 -0.97
CA CYS A 200 -12.99 8.64 0.04
C CYS A 200 -12.52 10.10 0.10
N LYS A 201 -13.45 11.06 0.04
CA LYS A 201 -13.15 12.50 0.21
C LYS A 201 -13.28 12.94 1.66
N GLN A 202 -14.24 12.40 2.40
CA GLN A 202 -14.46 12.71 3.81
C GLN A 202 -14.05 11.54 4.71
N ILE A 203 -13.71 11.85 5.97
CA ILE A 203 -13.42 10.83 6.97
C ILE A 203 -14.64 9.96 7.29
N SER A 204 -15.84 10.53 7.26
CA SER A 204 -17.09 9.81 7.53
C SER A 204 -17.33 8.69 6.51
N ASP A 205 -17.00 8.92 5.25
CA ASP A 205 -17.04 7.89 4.21
C ASP A 205 -15.99 6.80 4.45
N PHE A 206 -14.79 7.21 4.87
CA PHE A 206 -13.70 6.29 5.17
C PHE A 206 -14.02 5.39 6.38
N GLN A 207 -14.62 5.95 7.43
CA GLN A 207 -15.02 5.24 8.64
C GLN A 207 -16.07 4.15 8.39
N ARG A 208 -16.92 4.34 7.36
CA ARG A 208 -17.93 3.35 6.96
C ARG A 208 -17.34 2.11 6.30
N LEU A 209 -16.09 2.17 5.83
CA LEU A 209 -15.42 1.02 5.24
C LEU A 209 -15.09 0.00 6.32
N LYS A 210 -15.58 -1.23 6.16
CA LYS A 210 -15.38 -2.33 7.12
C LYS A 210 -14.14 -3.17 6.82
N ALA A 211 -13.84 -3.37 5.53
CA ALA A 211 -12.71 -4.18 5.09
C ALA A 211 -11.41 -3.37 5.09
N PHE A 212 -10.31 -3.99 5.52
CA PHE A 212 -8.98 -3.40 5.50
C PHE A 212 -8.46 -3.21 4.07
N SER A 213 -8.81 -4.11 3.16
CA SER A 213 -8.57 -3.95 1.72
C SER A 213 -9.18 -2.66 1.17
N ASP A 214 -10.45 -2.39 1.46
CA ASP A 214 -11.16 -1.18 1.02
C ASP A 214 -10.53 0.09 1.63
N ARG A 215 -10.23 0.05 2.93
CA ARG A 215 -9.52 1.15 3.62
C ARG A 215 -8.14 1.39 3.01
N SER A 216 -7.42 0.33 2.66
CA SER A 216 -6.11 0.45 2.00
C SER A 216 -6.23 1.16 0.65
N PHE A 217 -7.22 0.81 -0.19
CA PHE A 217 -7.43 1.52 -1.46
C PHE A 217 -7.77 2.99 -1.24
N ALA A 218 -8.65 3.30 -0.29
CA ALA A 218 -8.99 4.68 0.03
C ALA A 218 -7.77 5.49 0.53
N LEU A 219 -6.92 4.89 1.36
CA LEU A 219 -5.66 5.49 1.80
C LEU A 219 -4.66 5.64 0.66
N MET A 220 -4.57 4.68 -0.27
CA MET A 220 -3.73 4.81 -1.47
C MET A 220 -4.19 5.98 -2.34
N HIS A 221 -5.50 6.13 -2.58
CA HIS A 221 -6.03 7.29 -3.30
C HIS A 221 -5.66 8.61 -2.61
N ARG A 222 -5.84 8.68 -1.28
CA ARG A 222 -5.50 9.85 -0.47
C ARG A 222 -4.01 10.16 -0.49
N PHE A 223 -3.16 9.13 -0.46
CA PHE A 223 -1.71 9.26 -0.47
C PHE A 223 -1.21 9.88 -1.79
N LEU A 224 -1.87 9.55 -2.91
CA LEU A 224 -1.55 10.11 -4.23
C LEU A 224 -2.06 11.54 -4.43
N ASP A 225 -3.13 11.96 -3.76
CA ASP A 225 -3.80 13.24 -4.03
C ASP A 225 -2.98 14.50 -3.71
N ASN A 226 -1.98 14.40 -2.84
CA ASN A 226 -1.26 15.58 -2.33
C ASN A 226 0.26 15.50 -2.51
N ARG A 227 0.78 14.58 -3.34
CA ARG A 227 2.21 14.19 -3.31
C ARG A 227 2.81 13.86 -4.67
N HIS A 228 3.65 14.76 -5.20
CA HIS A 228 4.38 14.54 -6.45
C HIS A 228 5.28 13.27 -6.44
N ALA A 229 5.87 12.89 -5.28
CA ALA A 229 6.74 11.71 -5.18
C ALA A 229 6.01 10.38 -4.85
N ALA A 230 4.74 10.43 -4.41
CA ALA A 230 4.00 9.22 -4.03
C ALA A 230 3.63 8.31 -5.22
N PRO A 231 3.26 8.83 -6.42
CA PRO A 231 2.98 8.03 -7.59
C PRO A 231 4.06 6.97 -7.87
N GLY A 232 5.33 7.37 -7.95
CA GLY A 232 6.42 6.43 -8.27
C GLY A 232 6.52 5.28 -7.26
N VAL A 233 6.34 5.56 -5.97
CA VAL A 233 6.41 4.55 -4.91
C VAL A 233 5.19 3.64 -4.93
N VAL A 234 3.98 4.19 -4.99
CA VAL A 234 2.73 3.40 -5.01
C VAL A 234 2.67 2.53 -6.25
N TYR A 235 2.93 3.10 -7.43
CA TYR A 235 2.91 2.36 -8.68
C TYR A 235 4.02 1.31 -8.73
N GLY A 236 5.24 1.65 -8.32
CA GLY A 236 6.37 0.70 -8.34
C GLY A 236 6.27 -0.43 -7.32
N ARG A 237 5.80 -0.16 -6.10
CA ARG A 237 5.78 -1.14 -4.98
C ARG A 237 4.48 -1.90 -4.86
N ILE A 238 3.34 -1.30 -5.25
CA ILE A 238 2.02 -1.89 -5.06
C ILE A 238 1.42 -2.33 -6.40
N VAL A 239 1.44 -1.48 -7.42
CA VAL A 239 0.70 -1.75 -8.66
C VAL A 239 1.49 -2.66 -9.60
N MET A 240 2.75 -2.32 -9.91
CA MET A 240 3.60 -3.04 -10.85
C MET A 240 3.70 -4.53 -10.56
N PRO A 241 3.98 -4.98 -9.31
CA PRO A 241 4.15 -6.40 -9.05
C PRO A 241 2.88 -7.19 -9.34
N ARG A 242 1.69 -6.58 -9.23
CA ARG A 242 0.40 -7.25 -9.40
C ARG A 242 0.07 -7.35 -10.89
N LEU A 243 0.42 -6.33 -11.68
CA LEU A 243 0.38 -6.40 -13.14
C LEU A 243 1.33 -7.47 -13.69
N LEU A 244 2.49 -7.66 -13.03
CA LEU A 244 3.49 -8.67 -13.38
C LEU A 244 3.19 -10.07 -12.82
N PHE A 245 2.08 -10.25 -12.09
CA PHE A 245 1.76 -11.49 -11.38
C PHE A 245 2.93 -11.98 -10.49
N TRP A 246 3.54 -11.07 -9.73
CA TRP A 246 4.48 -11.40 -8.66
C TRP A 246 3.73 -11.87 -7.41
N THR A 247 4.45 -12.55 -6.52
CA THR A 247 3.93 -12.99 -5.21
C THR A 247 3.51 -11.78 -4.36
N LEU A 248 2.76 -12.05 -3.29
CA LEU A 248 2.36 -11.02 -2.31
C LEU A 248 3.55 -10.34 -1.61
N GLU A 249 4.73 -10.97 -1.65
CA GLU A 249 6.01 -10.45 -1.14
C GLU A 249 6.80 -9.69 -2.20
N ASN A 250 6.23 -9.48 -3.38
CA ASN A 250 6.87 -8.84 -4.55
C ASN A 250 8.09 -9.61 -5.08
N THR A 251 8.05 -10.94 -5.00
CA THR A 251 9.04 -11.82 -5.63
C THR A 251 8.47 -12.44 -6.90
N VAL A 252 9.35 -12.83 -7.83
CA VAL A 252 8.92 -13.48 -9.08
C VAL A 252 8.24 -14.80 -8.74
N PHE A 253 7.09 -15.06 -9.37
CA PHE A 253 6.32 -16.27 -9.11
C PHE A 253 7.11 -17.52 -9.54
N PRO A 254 7.14 -18.61 -8.74
CA PRO A 254 7.91 -19.81 -9.09
C PRO A 254 7.51 -20.40 -10.44
N THR A 255 8.50 -20.79 -11.25
CA THR A 255 8.32 -21.25 -12.63
C THR A 255 7.39 -22.45 -12.77
N ASN A 256 7.30 -23.30 -11.73
CA ASN A 256 6.56 -24.55 -11.77
C ASN A 256 5.14 -24.47 -11.16
N ALA A 257 4.70 -23.29 -10.72
CA ALA A 257 3.40 -23.12 -10.08
C ALA A 257 2.39 -22.48 -11.04
N HIS A 258 1.11 -22.85 -10.89
CA HIS A 258 0.00 -22.15 -11.53
C HIS A 258 -0.41 -20.95 -10.67
N PRO A 259 -0.67 -19.77 -11.28
CA PRO A 259 -1.06 -18.58 -10.52
C PRO A 259 -2.46 -18.78 -9.93
N PRO A 260 -2.66 -18.59 -8.61
CA PRO A 260 -3.97 -18.61 -8.00
C PRO A 260 -4.92 -17.59 -8.62
N LYS A 261 -6.23 -17.91 -8.64
CA LYS A 261 -7.30 -16.99 -9.07
C LYS A 261 -7.18 -15.61 -8.41
N LEU A 262 -6.79 -15.59 -7.12
CA LEU A 262 -6.58 -14.39 -6.33
C LEU A 262 -5.58 -13.40 -6.97
N MET A 263 -4.54 -13.88 -7.68
CA MET A 263 -3.59 -13.00 -8.35
C MET A 263 -4.24 -12.25 -9.51
N THR A 264 -5.11 -12.91 -10.27
CA THR A 264 -5.94 -12.27 -11.30
C THR A 264 -6.86 -11.23 -10.66
N THR A 265 -7.49 -11.54 -9.53
CA THR A 265 -8.32 -10.58 -8.78
C THR A 265 -7.53 -9.34 -8.35
N TYR A 266 -6.29 -9.52 -7.87
CA TYR A 266 -5.40 -8.39 -7.56
C TYR A 266 -5.05 -7.56 -8.80
N LYS A 267 -4.74 -8.21 -9.94
CA LYS A 267 -4.49 -7.51 -11.21
C LYS A 267 -5.70 -6.67 -11.62
N GLU A 268 -6.91 -7.22 -11.58
CA GLU A 268 -8.14 -6.49 -11.92
C GLU A 268 -8.41 -5.33 -10.96
N ALA A 269 -8.18 -5.51 -9.66
CA ALA A 269 -8.31 -4.42 -8.69
C ALA A 269 -7.31 -3.28 -8.94
N MET A 270 -6.05 -3.61 -9.26
CA MET A 270 -5.05 -2.61 -9.65
C MET A 270 -5.39 -1.92 -10.97
N HIS A 271 -5.94 -2.65 -11.92
CA HIS A 271 -6.42 -2.09 -13.18
C HIS A 271 -7.53 -1.05 -12.93
N ASN A 272 -8.53 -1.41 -12.12
CA ASN A 272 -9.60 -0.51 -11.72
C ASN A 272 -9.07 0.71 -10.94
N PHE A 273 -8.09 0.51 -10.05
CA PHE A 273 -7.43 1.60 -9.33
C PHE A 273 -6.78 2.61 -10.28
N ILE A 274 -5.97 2.14 -11.23
CA ILE A 274 -5.34 2.99 -12.24
C ILE A 274 -6.42 3.75 -13.03
N ARG A 275 -7.47 3.06 -13.50
CA ARG A 275 -8.57 3.68 -14.25
C ARG A 275 -9.21 4.84 -13.48
N ILE A 276 -9.50 4.67 -12.19
CA ILE A 276 -10.06 5.72 -11.33
C ILE A 276 -9.06 6.88 -11.17
N ARG A 277 -7.76 6.61 -11.02
CA ARG A 277 -6.72 7.64 -10.91
C ARG A 277 -6.58 8.46 -12.18
N MET A 278 -6.60 7.82 -13.34
CA MET A 278 -6.48 8.49 -14.64
C MET A 278 -7.65 9.45 -14.90
N GLN A 279 -8.84 9.13 -14.43
CA GLN A 279 -10.01 10.02 -14.54
C GLN A 279 -9.84 11.35 -13.78
N LYS A 280 -8.88 11.46 -12.85
CA LYS A 280 -8.56 12.74 -12.18
C LYS A 280 -7.77 13.71 -13.07
N GLY A 281 -7.15 13.23 -14.15
CA GLY A 281 -6.51 14.08 -15.15
C GLY A 281 -5.18 14.73 -14.72
N SER A 282 -4.50 14.22 -13.71
CA SER A 282 -3.16 14.72 -13.33
C SER A 282 -2.11 14.27 -14.34
N ASP A 283 -1.59 15.19 -15.16
CA ASP A 283 -0.59 14.88 -16.20
C ASP A 283 0.68 14.23 -15.62
N GLU A 284 1.15 14.68 -14.46
CA GLU A 284 2.32 14.10 -13.80
C GLU A 284 2.10 12.64 -13.35
N GLU A 285 0.90 12.35 -12.84
CA GLU A 285 0.52 11.00 -12.43
C GLU A 285 0.36 10.10 -13.66
N ILE A 286 -0.27 10.62 -14.73
CA ILE A 286 -0.40 9.94 -16.01
C ILE A 286 0.98 9.62 -16.61
N PHE A 287 1.91 10.57 -16.59
CA PHE A 287 3.28 10.33 -17.01
C PHE A 287 3.96 9.25 -16.16
N THR A 288 3.74 9.24 -14.84
CA THR A 288 4.25 8.18 -13.97
C THR A 288 3.65 6.80 -14.30
N ILE A 289 2.36 6.75 -14.65
CA ILE A 289 1.71 5.52 -15.13
C ILE A 289 2.33 5.07 -16.46
N LEU A 290 2.63 5.99 -17.38
CA LEU A 290 3.35 5.63 -18.62
C LEU A 290 4.71 4.99 -18.30
N LEU A 291 5.49 5.61 -17.40
CA LEU A 291 6.78 5.05 -16.95
C LEU A 291 6.61 3.69 -16.29
N LEU A 292 5.54 3.47 -15.51
CA LEU A 292 5.21 2.16 -14.94
C LEU A 292 5.05 1.10 -16.04
N LEU A 293 4.26 1.39 -17.08
CA LEU A 293 4.03 0.45 -18.20
C LEU A 293 5.31 0.16 -18.98
N GLN A 294 6.16 1.16 -19.18
CA GLN A 294 7.48 0.96 -19.77
C GLN A 294 8.36 0.06 -18.89
N ASN A 295 8.34 0.26 -17.56
CA ASN A 295 9.10 -0.56 -16.62
C ASN A 295 8.62 -2.02 -16.55
N VAL A 296 7.33 -2.27 -16.74
CA VAL A 296 6.77 -3.63 -16.87
C VAL A 296 7.49 -4.40 -17.98
N CYS A 297 7.86 -3.73 -19.08
CA CYS A 297 8.55 -4.37 -20.20
C CYS A 297 9.95 -4.91 -19.86
N PHE A 298 10.63 -4.29 -18.90
CA PHE A 298 11.95 -4.73 -18.44
C PHE A 298 11.89 -5.80 -17.35
N ARG A 299 10.73 -6.00 -16.74
CA ARG A 299 10.55 -6.85 -15.55
C ARG A 299 9.56 -8.00 -15.75
N CYS A 300 9.02 -8.15 -16.96
CA CYS A 300 8.13 -9.25 -17.29
C CYS A 300 8.85 -10.60 -17.10
N PRO A 301 8.25 -11.56 -16.38
CA PRO A 301 8.79 -12.91 -16.27
C PRO A 301 8.92 -13.57 -17.65
N ASP A 302 9.98 -14.36 -17.85
CA ASP A 302 10.25 -15.02 -19.13
C ASP A 302 9.47 -16.34 -19.27
N ARG A 303 8.13 -16.25 -19.22
CA ARG A 303 7.21 -17.38 -19.34
C ARG A 303 6.02 -16.99 -20.22
N SER A 304 5.81 -17.68 -21.33
CA SER A 304 4.91 -17.25 -22.41
C SER A 304 3.46 -17.01 -21.98
N ASP A 305 2.90 -17.85 -21.11
CA ASP A 305 1.54 -17.70 -20.57
C ASP A 305 1.38 -16.47 -19.65
N TYR A 306 2.45 -16.07 -18.96
CA TYR A 306 2.46 -14.83 -18.18
C TYR A 306 2.66 -13.63 -19.10
N ARG A 307 3.61 -13.69 -20.02
CA ARG A 307 3.89 -12.58 -20.94
C ARG A 307 2.64 -12.16 -21.71
N ALA A 308 1.86 -13.11 -22.23
CA ALA A 308 0.59 -12.79 -22.91
C ALA A 308 -0.42 -12.04 -21.99
N LYS A 309 -0.56 -12.45 -20.72
CA LYS A 309 -1.44 -11.79 -19.75
C LYS A 309 -0.95 -10.39 -19.35
N VAL A 310 0.36 -10.25 -19.14
CA VAL A 310 1.00 -8.96 -18.82
C VAL A 310 0.85 -8.01 -20.02
N ALA A 311 1.09 -8.48 -21.24
CA ALA A 311 0.93 -7.70 -22.47
C ALA A 311 -0.52 -7.20 -22.64
N GLY A 312 -1.51 -8.07 -22.41
CA GLY A 312 -2.92 -7.68 -22.40
C GLY A 312 -3.21 -6.57 -21.37
N SER A 313 -2.69 -6.74 -20.14
CA SER A 313 -2.86 -5.75 -19.06
C SER A 313 -2.25 -4.39 -19.41
N VAL A 314 -1.08 -4.37 -20.06
CA VAL A 314 -0.45 -3.12 -20.52
C VAL A 314 -1.34 -2.42 -21.54
N VAL A 315 -1.82 -3.15 -22.55
CA VAL A 315 -2.64 -2.61 -23.64
C VAL A 315 -4.00 -2.11 -23.14
N GLU A 316 -4.63 -2.81 -22.19
CA GLU A 316 -5.85 -2.37 -21.51
C GLU A 316 -5.65 -1.03 -20.78
N ILE A 317 -4.53 -0.84 -20.07
CA ILE A 317 -4.26 0.43 -19.36
C ILE A 317 -3.97 1.56 -20.36
N LEU A 318 -3.21 1.28 -21.43
CA LEU A 318 -2.93 2.26 -22.48
C LEU A 318 -4.22 2.83 -23.10
N ALA A 319 -5.33 2.06 -23.07
CA ALA A 319 -6.61 2.47 -23.64
C ALA A 319 -7.24 3.67 -22.91
N TYR A 320 -6.83 3.91 -21.68
CA TYR A 320 -7.28 5.07 -20.91
C TYR A 320 -6.38 6.29 -21.11
N LEU A 321 -5.21 6.15 -21.75
CA LEU A 321 -4.26 7.24 -21.94
C LEU A 321 -4.67 8.14 -23.12
N SER A 322 -4.26 9.40 -23.05
CA SER A 322 -4.42 10.32 -24.18
C SER A 322 -3.56 9.88 -25.37
N PRO A 323 -3.93 10.26 -26.62
CA PRO A 323 -3.19 9.89 -27.82
C PRO A 323 -1.70 10.27 -27.80
N ARG A 324 -1.33 11.32 -27.04
CA ARG A 324 0.06 11.71 -26.85
C ARG A 324 0.88 10.58 -26.21
N TYR A 325 0.44 10.08 -25.05
CA TYR A 325 1.15 9.04 -24.32
C TYR A 325 1.12 7.68 -25.04
N ILE A 326 0.07 7.41 -25.84
CA ILE A 326 0.01 6.23 -26.71
C ILE A 326 1.12 6.29 -27.79
N ARG A 327 1.36 7.46 -28.39
CA ARG A 327 2.47 7.66 -29.34
C ARG A 327 3.83 7.52 -28.66
N ASP A 328 3.98 8.09 -27.47
CA ASP A 328 5.22 7.97 -26.68
C ASP A 328 5.52 6.49 -26.34
N PHE A 329 4.48 5.71 -26.01
CA PHE A 329 4.62 4.28 -25.77
C PHE A 329 4.99 3.50 -27.04
N ALA A 330 4.44 3.87 -28.19
CA ALA A 330 4.81 3.23 -29.47
C ALA A 330 6.27 3.51 -29.85
N ALA A 331 6.75 4.75 -29.66
CA ALA A 331 8.16 5.08 -29.86
C ALA A 331 9.06 4.27 -28.91
N PHE A 332 8.64 4.09 -27.65
CA PHE A 332 9.29 3.21 -26.71
C PHE A 332 9.34 1.75 -27.19
N LEU A 333 8.23 1.18 -27.70
CA LEU A 333 8.21 -0.19 -28.22
C LEU A 333 9.18 -0.39 -29.39
N LEU A 334 9.31 0.60 -30.29
CA LEU A 334 10.29 0.53 -31.38
C LEU A 334 11.71 0.44 -30.82
N LEU A 335 12.05 1.27 -29.83
CA LEU A 335 13.36 1.26 -29.19
C LEU A 335 13.62 -0.06 -28.46
N THR A 336 12.65 -0.59 -27.71
CA THR A 336 12.84 -1.83 -26.96
C THR A 336 12.79 -3.09 -27.81
N SER A 337 12.19 -3.04 -29.01
CA SER A 337 12.26 -4.14 -29.98
C SER A 337 13.69 -4.42 -30.45
N ALA A 338 14.56 -3.40 -30.42
CA ALA A 338 15.99 -3.48 -30.75
C ALA A 338 16.91 -3.62 -29.51
N ASN A 339 16.35 -3.84 -28.31
CA ASN A 339 17.14 -3.93 -27.07
C ASN A 339 18.15 -5.09 -27.11
N SER A 340 19.31 -4.97 -26.47
CA SER A 340 20.31 -6.06 -26.44
C SER A 340 19.81 -7.33 -25.73
N LYS A 341 18.90 -7.19 -24.75
CA LYS A 341 18.34 -8.32 -23.99
C LYS A 341 17.20 -9.01 -24.74
N VAL A 342 17.38 -10.30 -25.04
CA VAL A 342 16.41 -11.13 -25.80
C VAL A 342 15.01 -11.10 -25.18
N ALA A 343 14.89 -11.25 -23.86
CA ALA A 343 13.61 -11.25 -23.16
C ALA A 343 12.83 -9.93 -23.34
N VAL A 344 13.54 -8.80 -23.31
CA VAL A 344 12.93 -7.46 -23.49
C VAL A 344 12.46 -7.29 -24.94
N ARG A 345 13.27 -7.71 -25.92
CA ARG A 345 12.87 -7.69 -27.34
C ARG A 345 11.64 -8.56 -27.58
N GLY A 346 11.69 -9.81 -27.12
CA GLY A 346 10.60 -10.79 -27.28
C GLY A 346 9.29 -10.27 -26.70
N PHE A 347 9.33 -9.73 -25.48
CA PHE A 347 8.15 -9.16 -24.84
C PHE A 347 7.63 -7.89 -25.55
N SER A 348 8.53 -7.03 -26.06
CA SER A 348 8.13 -5.84 -26.83
C SER A 348 7.36 -6.22 -28.09
N VAL A 349 7.79 -7.28 -28.79
CA VAL A 349 7.09 -7.83 -29.97
C VAL A 349 5.74 -8.43 -29.56
N GLU A 350 5.67 -9.14 -28.43
CA GLU A 350 4.42 -9.68 -27.92
C GLU A 350 3.40 -8.59 -27.56
N ILE A 351 3.83 -7.42 -27.06
CA ILE A 351 2.95 -6.26 -26.85
C ILE A 351 2.56 -5.59 -28.17
N ALA A 352 3.47 -5.53 -29.14
CA ALA A 352 3.23 -4.85 -30.41
C ALA A 352 2.00 -5.43 -31.15
N VAL A 353 1.79 -6.75 -31.08
CA VAL A 353 0.63 -7.42 -31.73
C VAL A 353 -0.72 -6.89 -31.21
N PRO A 354 -1.07 -6.99 -29.90
CA PRO A 354 -2.31 -6.43 -29.38
C PRO A 354 -2.34 -4.89 -29.46
N PHE A 355 -1.19 -4.21 -29.34
CA PHE A 355 -1.13 -2.76 -29.49
C PHE A 355 -1.54 -2.31 -30.91
N ILE A 356 -0.99 -2.92 -31.96
CA ILE A 356 -1.34 -2.61 -33.35
C ILE A 356 -2.79 -2.96 -33.65
N LYS A 357 -3.31 -4.07 -33.11
CA LYS A 357 -4.73 -4.43 -33.27
C LYS A 357 -5.66 -3.35 -32.72
N GLN A 358 -5.29 -2.70 -31.62
CA GLN A 358 -6.10 -1.68 -30.99
C GLN A 358 -5.88 -0.27 -31.58
N TYR A 359 -4.64 0.10 -31.90
CA TYR A 359 -4.25 1.47 -32.25
C TYR A 359 -3.65 1.62 -33.66
N GLY A 360 -3.55 0.56 -34.45
CA GLY A 360 -2.91 0.55 -35.77
C GLY A 360 -3.60 1.40 -36.85
N LYS A 361 -4.75 2.01 -36.52
CA LYS A 361 -5.44 3.00 -37.37
C LYS A 361 -5.15 4.47 -36.98
N LEU A 362 -4.23 4.73 -36.06
CA LEU A 362 -3.78 6.10 -35.78
C LEU A 362 -3.13 6.70 -37.04
N PRO A 363 -3.45 7.96 -37.42
CA PRO A 363 -2.90 8.57 -38.62
C PRO A 363 -1.36 8.62 -38.52
N ALA A 364 -0.74 8.14 -39.60
CA ALA A 364 0.69 7.96 -39.87
C ALA A 364 1.66 8.51 -38.80
N PHE A 365 2.45 7.60 -38.23
CA PHE A 365 3.74 7.95 -37.65
C PHE A 365 4.56 8.69 -38.70
N ASP A 366 4.70 10.01 -38.54
CA ASP A 366 5.59 10.80 -39.36
C ASP A 366 7.04 10.51 -38.93
N LEU A 367 7.54 9.36 -39.40
CA LEU A 367 8.88 8.81 -39.12
C LEU A 367 10.00 9.74 -39.64
N ALA A 368 9.67 10.83 -40.35
CA ALA A 368 10.60 11.81 -40.86
C ALA A 368 11.22 12.71 -39.77
N LYS A 369 10.69 12.74 -38.54
CA LYS A 369 11.20 13.62 -37.46
C LYS A 369 12.28 13.03 -36.56
N PHE A 370 12.63 11.75 -36.71
CA PHE A 370 13.67 11.09 -35.89
C PHE A 370 14.94 10.72 -36.67
N SER A 371 15.11 11.22 -37.89
CA SER A 371 16.39 11.18 -38.62
C SER A 371 16.96 12.59 -38.76
N LYS A 372 17.55 13.11 -37.69
CA LYS A 372 18.64 14.08 -37.71
C LYS A 372 19.29 14.18 -36.34
#